data_AF-A0A538BGD2-F1
#
_entry.id   AF-A0A538BGD2-F1
#
_cell.length_a   1.000
_cell.length_b   1.000
_cell.length_c   1.000
_cell.angle_alpha   90.00
_cell.angle_beta   90.00
_cell.angle_gamma   90.00
#
_symmetry.space_group_name_H-M   'P 1'
#
loop_
_entity.id
_entity.type
_entity.pdbx_description
1 polymer ?
#
loop_
_entity_poly.entity_id
_entity_poly.type
_entity_poly.pdbx_seq_one_letter_code
_entity_poly.pdbx_strand_id
1 'polypeptide(L)'
;MDTVGELVAAAMVDERVWQTQGASSPDGIYLTGQPGPALPFVIFRAWKVGVGIVQEEVRLYGPSGRMIWRWGPEYRRMEGMFDLTTELDVVTDAVFDETGTYVASFIIDDQIVGEIELPVYVQAAPTKLPKDIEDALRKSDVIWVGADVRGRRVMIPAWFVYKDGRIYVLSQKQPGPQEQTIPGVGEAKEFVVVTRRKGRDTSAQEFTAAPRLLEGAEWEEAARALVDKRKSRAGAPAESTGRWRGTCDILELTPNVPALV
;
A
#
# COMPACT_ATOMS: atom_id res chain seq x y z
N MET A 1 15.45 9.43 -37.32
CA MET A 1 15.46 9.14 -35.87
C MET A 1 15.70 7.66 -35.79
N ASP A 2 16.90 7.26 -35.39
CA ASP A 2 17.19 5.84 -35.17
C ASP A 2 16.42 5.43 -33.91
N THR A 3 15.49 4.50 -34.05
CA THR A 3 14.73 3.93 -32.93
C THR A 3 15.69 3.19 -32.01
N VAL A 4 15.74 3.58 -30.74
CA VAL A 4 16.61 2.97 -29.71
C VAL A 4 16.34 1.48 -29.53
N GLY A 5 15.10 1.06 -29.80
CA GLY A 5 14.68 -0.34 -29.86
C GLY A 5 13.16 -0.45 -29.94
N GLU A 6 12.65 -1.64 -29.67
CA GLU A 6 11.23 -1.98 -29.67
C GLU A 6 10.85 -2.73 -28.37
N LEU A 7 9.72 -2.34 -27.78
CA LEU A 7 9.03 -3.16 -26.80
C LEU A 7 8.22 -4.25 -27.53
N VAL A 8 8.69 -5.49 -27.48
CA VAL A 8 8.06 -6.63 -28.17
C VAL A 8 6.83 -7.13 -27.41
N ALA A 9 6.94 -7.17 -26.08
CA ALA A 9 5.85 -7.55 -25.20
C ALA A 9 6.05 -6.91 -23.82
N ALA A 10 4.95 -6.57 -23.14
CA ALA A 10 4.95 -6.16 -21.75
C ALA A 10 3.70 -6.66 -21.05
N ALA A 11 3.81 -6.83 -19.74
CA ALA A 11 2.67 -7.08 -18.88
C ALA A 11 2.93 -6.51 -17.48
N MET A 12 1.86 -6.07 -16.82
CA MET A 12 1.88 -5.60 -15.44
C MET A 12 0.76 -6.28 -14.67
N VAL A 13 1.14 -7.26 -13.84
CA VAL A 13 0.21 -8.29 -13.35
C VAL A 13 0.43 -8.51 -11.87
N ASP A 14 -0.64 -8.59 -11.07
CA ASP A 14 -0.61 -9.10 -9.70
C ASP A 14 0.28 -10.34 -9.57
N GLU A 15 1.18 -10.34 -8.58
CA GLU A 15 2.18 -11.39 -8.44
C GLU A 15 1.52 -12.77 -8.33
N ARG A 16 0.39 -12.90 -7.64
CA ARG A 16 -0.29 -14.19 -7.43
C ARG A 16 -0.87 -14.73 -8.73
N VAL A 17 -1.41 -13.84 -9.56
CA VAL A 17 -1.94 -14.17 -10.88
C VAL A 17 -0.80 -14.60 -11.80
N TRP A 18 0.31 -13.84 -11.79
CA TRP A 18 1.52 -14.19 -12.51
C TRP A 18 2.08 -15.56 -12.12
N GLN A 19 2.16 -15.89 -10.82
CA GLN A 19 2.62 -17.21 -10.37
C GLN A 19 1.74 -18.36 -10.87
N THR A 20 0.47 -18.07 -11.21
CA THR A 20 -0.48 -19.09 -11.68
C THR A 20 -0.47 -19.23 -13.20
N GLN A 21 -0.38 -18.13 -13.95
CA GLN A 21 -0.60 -18.12 -15.41
C GLN A 21 0.55 -17.52 -16.21
N GLY A 22 1.57 -16.94 -15.57
CA GLY A 22 2.73 -16.32 -16.21
C GLY A 22 2.33 -15.26 -17.25
N ALA A 23 3.07 -15.22 -18.36
CA ALA A 23 2.89 -14.23 -19.43
C ALA A 23 1.53 -14.26 -20.15
N SER A 24 0.67 -15.27 -19.93
CA SER A 24 -0.71 -15.27 -20.44
C SER A 24 -1.72 -14.65 -19.48
N SER A 25 -1.25 -14.11 -18.35
CA SER A 25 -2.09 -13.42 -17.37
C SER A 25 -2.66 -12.12 -17.97
N PRO A 26 -3.91 -11.75 -17.65
CA PRO A 26 -4.40 -10.42 -17.97
C PRO A 26 -3.68 -9.37 -17.10
N ASP A 27 -3.44 -8.20 -17.67
CA ASP A 27 -2.91 -7.06 -16.94
C ASP A 27 -3.86 -6.60 -15.84
N GLY A 28 -3.29 -6.18 -14.71
CA GLY A 28 -4.07 -5.65 -13.60
C GLY A 28 -3.27 -5.55 -12.31
N ILE A 29 -3.43 -4.41 -11.64
CA ILE A 29 -2.89 -4.15 -10.29
C ILE A 29 -4.05 -4.07 -9.31
N TYR A 30 -3.85 -4.60 -8.10
CA TYR A 30 -4.88 -4.64 -7.07
C TYR A 30 -4.45 -3.88 -5.82
N LEU A 31 -5.39 -3.11 -5.27
CA LEU A 31 -5.26 -2.38 -4.02
C LEU A 31 -6.20 -3.00 -2.97
N THR A 32 -5.83 -2.90 -1.70
CA THR A 32 -6.71 -3.26 -0.57
C THR A 32 -7.56 -2.08 -0.09
N GLY A 33 -7.21 -0.85 -0.48
CA GLY A 33 -7.97 0.38 -0.24
C GLY A 33 -7.44 1.54 -1.08
N GLN A 34 -8.18 2.64 -1.13
CA GLN A 34 -7.80 3.83 -1.91
C GLN A 34 -8.02 5.11 -1.07
N PRO A 35 -7.01 6.02 -0.98
CA PRO A 35 -5.64 5.81 -1.44
C PRO A 35 -4.97 4.67 -0.67
N GLY A 36 -4.01 3.98 -1.28
CA GLY A 36 -3.38 2.84 -0.64
C GLY A 36 -2.24 2.21 -1.43
N PRO A 37 -1.42 1.40 -0.75
CA PRO A 37 -0.41 0.59 -1.41
C PRO A 37 -1.05 -0.49 -2.28
N ALA A 38 -0.37 -0.81 -3.38
CA ALA A 38 -0.69 -1.97 -4.18
C ALA A 38 -0.28 -3.26 -3.48
N LEU A 39 -1.00 -4.34 -3.77
CA LEU A 39 -0.46 -5.68 -3.59
C LEU A 39 0.73 -5.87 -4.54
N PRO A 40 1.69 -6.74 -4.20
CA PRO A 40 2.83 -7.00 -5.06
C PRO A 40 2.40 -7.37 -6.49
N PHE A 41 3.09 -6.79 -7.47
CA PHE A 41 2.86 -7.07 -8.88
C PHE A 41 4.17 -7.20 -9.64
N VAL A 42 4.11 -7.91 -10.75
CA VAL A 42 5.22 -8.16 -11.67
C VAL A 42 5.17 -7.16 -12.81
N ILE A 43 6.33 -6.62 -13.17
CA ILE A 43 6.58 -5.93 -14.44
C ILE A 43 7.36 -6.90 -15.33
N PHE A 44 6.67 -7.48 -16.30
CA PHE A 44 7.29 -8.28 -17.36
C PHE A 44 7.47 -7.42 -18.59
N ARG A 45 8.62 -7.60 -19.27
CA ARG A 45 8.91 -6.92 -20.52
C ARG A 45 9.93 -7.68 -21.34
N ALA A 46 9.77 -7.60 -22.65
CA ALA A 46 10.63 -8.24 -23.63
C ALA A 46 11.02 -7.22 -24.70
N TRP A 47 12.32 -7.12 -24.95
CA TRP A 47 12.93 -6.03 -25.71
C TRP A 47 13.68 -6.54 -26.93
N LYS A 48 13.67 -5.73 -27.99
CA LYS A 48 14.69 -5.76 -29.06
C LYS A 48 15.35 -4.40 -29.12
N VAL A 49 16.49 -4.28 -28.46
CA VAL A 49 17.25 -3.04 -28.29
C VAL A 49 18.70 -3.29 -28.73
N GLY A 50 19.41 -2.26 -29.18
CA GLY A 50 20.82 -2.36 -29.58
C GLY A 50 21.69 -3.04 -28.51
N VAL A 51 22.68 -3.83 -28.95
CA VAL A 51 23.63 -4.51 -28.04
C VAL A 51 24.36 -3.48 -27.20
N GLY A 52 24.37 -3.64 -25.88
CA GLY A 52 25.10 -2.72 -24.99
C GLY A 52 24.46 -2.59 -23.62
N ILE A 53 24.87 -1.55 -22.90
CA ILE A 53 24.24 -1.15 -21.64
C ILE A 53 23.35 0.05 -21.95
N VAL A 54 22.10 0.00 -21.50
CA VAL A 54 21.12 1.08 -21.64
C VAL A 54 20.52 1.44 -20.29
N GLN A 55 20.00 2.66 -20.17
CA GLN A 55 19.20 3.08 -19.03
C GLN A 55 17.73 2.72 -19.27
N GLU A 56 17.15 1.93 -18.37
CA GLU A 56 15.76 1.49 -18.44
C GLU A 56 14.93 2.14 -17.33
N GLU A 57 13.71 2.50 -17.66
CA GLU A 57 12.75 3.10 -16.75
C GLU A 57 11.31 2.70 -17.13
N VAL A 58 10.43 2.59 -16.14
CA VAL A 58 8.99 2.45 -16.35
C VAL A 58 8.27 3.53 -15.56
N ARG A 59 7.32 4.22 -16.20
CA ARG A 59 6.49 5.26 -15.56
C ARG A 59 5.03 4.85 -15.61
N LEU A 60 4.34 4.98 -14.48
CA LEU A 60 2.89 4.78 -14.40
C LEU A 60 2.17 6.13 -14.28
N TYR A 61 1.21 6.34 -15.17
CA TYR A 61 0.35 7.51 -15.21
C TYR A 61 -1.08 7.12 -14.85
N GLY A 62 -1.67 7.84 -13.90
CA GLY A 62 -3.06 7.64 -13.49
C GLY A 62 -4.06 8.26 -14.47
N PRO A 63 -5.36 8.03 -14.26
CA PRO A 63 -6.44 8.61 -15.09
C PRO A 63 -6.38 10.14 -15.22
N SER A 64 -5.85 10.84 -14.20
CA SER A 64 -5.62 12.29 -14.26
C SER A 64 -4.48 12.73 -15.19
N GLY A 65 -3.69 11.79 -15.74
CA GLY A 65 -2.47 12.05 -16.48
C GLY A 65 -1.25 12.35 -15.61
N ARG A 66 -1.40 12.34 -14.28
CA ARG A 66 -0.29 12.51 -13.33
C ARG A 66 0.54 11.23 -13.25
N MET A 67 1.86 11.36 -13.24
CA MET A 67 2.76 10.25 -12.91
C MET A 67 2.57 9.87 -11.44
N ILE A 68 2.11 8.65 -11.20
CA ILE A 68 1.85 8.12 -9.85
C ILE A 68 3.05 7.36 -9.32
N TRP A 69 3.77 6.67 -10.19
CA TRP A 69 4.88 5.82 -9.78
C TRP A 69 5.93 5.69 -10.88
N ARG A 70 7.18 5.44 -10.46
CA ARG A 70 8.36 5.31 -11.32
C ARG A 70 9.19 4.14 -10.84
N TRP A 71 9.52 3.25 -11.77
CA TRP A 71 10.55 2.24 -11.62
C TRP A 71 11.85 2.70 -12.27
N GLY A 72 12.99 2.53 -11.58
CA GLY A 72 14.29 2.93 -12.10
C GLY A 72 14.61 4.43 -11.89
N PRO A 73 15.65 4.96 -12.56
CA PRO A 73 16.37 4.34 -13.68
C PRO A 73 17.29 3.20 -13.23
N GLU A 74 17.35 2.13 -14.02
CA GLU A 74 18.28 1.01 -13.84
C GLU A 74 19.11 0.80 -15.10
N TYR A 75 20.34 0.31 -14.96
CA TYR A 75 21.22 0.05 -16.11
C TYR A 75 21.21 -1.43 -16.46
N ARG A 76 20.78 -1.77 -17.68
CA ARG A 76 20.67 -3.16 -18.14
C ARG A 76 21.51 -3.45 -19.37
N ARG A 77 22.01 -4.68 -19.45
CA ARG A 77 22.72 -5.18 -20.62
C ARG A 77 21.73 -5.83 -21.58
N MET A 78 21.66 -5.33 -22.81
CA MET A 78 20.80 -5.83 -23.87
C MET A 78 21.54 -6.85 -24.75
N GLU A 79 20.85 -7.92 -25.13
CA GLU A 79 21.38 -9.00 -25.96
C GLU A 79 21.54 -8.59 -27.43
N GLY A 80 20.70 -7.65 -27.90
CA GLY A 80 20.78 -7.08 -29.25
C GLY A 80 19.45 -7.04 -29.98
N MET A 81 19.44 -6.41 -31.17
CA MET A 81 18.22 -6.25 -31.98
C MET A 81 17.67 -7.56 -32.56
N PHE A 82 18.50 -8.61 -32.61
CA PHE A 82 18.16 -9.90 -33.19
C PHE A 82 17.74 -10.94 -32.13
N ASP A 83 18.05 -10.67 -30.86
CA ASP A 83 17.74 -11.53 -29.72
C ASP A 83 16.74 -10.83 -28.80
N LEU A 84 16.03 -11.59 -27.98
CA LEU A 84 14.98 -11.05 -27.12
C LEU A 84 15.51 -10.91 -25.69
N THR A 85 15.78 -9.69 -25.25
CA THR A 85 16.13 -9.46 -23.83
C THR A 85 14.84 -9.44 -23.01
N THR A 86 14.68 -10.40 -22.11
CA THR A 86 13.48 -10.54 -21.27
C THR A 86 13.81 -10.18 -19.83
N GLU A 87 13.02 -9.30 -19.24
CA GLU A 87 13.21 -8.80 -17.88
C GLU A 87 11.94 -8.94 -17.06
N LEU A 88 12.11 -9.24 -15.78
CA LEU A 88 11.04 -9.45 -14.83
C LEU A 88 11.44 -8.85 -13.48
N ASP A 89 10.64 -7.91 -12.99
CA ASP A 89 10.82 -7.30 -11.67
C ASP A 89 9.53 -7.38 -10.86
N VAL A 90 9.66 -7.56 -9.54
CA VAL A 90 8.54 -7.52 -8.60
C VAL A 90 8.53 -6.16 -7.89
N VAL A 91 7.39 -5.51 -7.91
CA VAL A 91 7.14 -4.22 -7.26
C VAL A 91 6.35 -4.45 -5.98
N THR A 92 6.78 -3.83 -4.89
CA THR A 92 6.19 -4.02 -3.56
C THR A 92 5.87 -2.71 -2.84
N ASP A 93 6.22 -1.57 -3.41
CA ASP A 93 6.22 -0.26 -2.75
C ASP A 93 5.40 0.82 -3.50
N ALA A 94 4.67 0.43 -4.56
CA ALA A 94 3.86 1.37 -5.31
C ALA A 94 2.58 1.75 -4.55
N VAL A 95 2.29 3.05 -4.48
CA VAL A 95 1.12 3.62 -3.79
C VAL A 95 0.25 4.39 -4.76
N PHE A 96 -1.04 4.07 -4.78
CA PHE A 96 -2.02 4.59 -5.73
C PHE A 96 -3.08 5.41 -5.00
N ASP A 97 -3.47 6.55 -5.59
CA ASP A 97 -4.54 7.41 -5.07
C ASP A 97 -5.72 7.57 -6.03
N GLU A 98 -5.64 6.98 -7.23
CA GLU A 98 -6.68 6.98 -8.25
C GLU A 98 -7.06 5.53 -8.62
N THR A 99 -8.22 5.34 -9.23
CA THR A 99 -8.69 4.05 -9.75
C THR A 99 -9.20 4.23 -11.17
N GLY A 100 -9.11 3.18 -11.98
CA GLY A 100 -9.44 3.23 -13.41
C GLY A 100 -8.31 2.67 -14.27
N THR A 101 -8.26 3.12 -15.51
CA THR A 101 -7.22 2.74 -16.47
C THR A 101 -5.99 3.62 -16.30
N TYR A 102 -4.85 2.97 -16.17
CA TYR A 102 -3.52 3.57 -16.08
C TYR A 102 -2.76 3.31 -17.37
N VAL A 103 -1.79 4.17 -17.67
CA VAL A 103 -0.82 3.96 -18.75
C VAL A 103 0.53 3.68 -18.14
N ALA A 104 1.16 2.57 -18.54
CA ALA A 104 2.56 2.29 -18.25
C ALA A 104 3.40 2.61 -19.48
N SER A 105 4.29 3.60 -19.36
CA SER A 105 5.24 3.95 -20.40
C SER A 105 6.59 3.28 -20.11
N PHE A 106 7.07 2.54 -21.10
CA PHE A 106 8.32 1.78 -21.08
C PHE A 106 9.39 2.59 -21.79
N ILE A 107 10.50 2.87 -21.09
CA ILE A 107 11.48 3.88 -21.48
C ILE A 107 12.88 3.27 -21.53
N ILE A 108 13.58 3.51 -22.64
CA ILE A 108 15.00 3.19 -22.81
C ILE A 108 15.75 4.45 -23.25
N ASP A 109 16.83 4.80 -22.55
CA ASP A 109 17.66 5.98 -22.81
C ASP A 109 16.82 7.26 -23.02
N ASP A 110 15.90 7.49 -22.08
CA ASP A 110 14.95 8.61 -22.05
C ASP A 110 13.93 8.66 -23.22
N GLN A 111 13.84 7.61 -24.03
CA GLN A 111 12.85 7.48 -25.10
C GLN A 111 11.76 6.47 -24.74
N ILE A 112 10.49 6.86 -24.89
CA ILE A 112 9.36 5.91 -24.78
C ILE A 112 9.43 4.97 -25.98
N VAL A 113 9.58 3.69 -25.69
CA VAL A 113 9.69 2.61 -26.69
C VAL A 113 8.40 1.79 -26.80
N GLY A 114 7.49 1.92 -25.84
CA GLY A 114 6.16 1.31 -25.87
C GLY A 114 5.31 1.73 -24.68
N GLU A 115 4.00 1.53 -24.80
CA GLU A 115 3.03 1.81 -23.74
C GLU A 115 2.01 0.68 -23.68
N ILE A 116 1.52 0.38 -22.47
CA ILE A 116 0.35 -0.47 -22.26
C ILE A 116 -0.66 0.24 -21.36
N GLU A 117 -1.93 -0.09 -21.57
CA GLU A 117 -3.00 0.30 -20.66
C GLU A 117 -3.30 -0.85 -19.70
N LEU A 118 -3.47 -0.54 -18.42
CA LEU A 118 -3.83 -1.54 -17.42
C LEU A 118 -4.87 -1.00 -16.43
N PRO A 119 -5.80 -1.85 -15.97
CA PRO A 119 -6.72 -1.46 -14.92
C PRO A 119 -6.07 -1.56 -13.53
N VAL A 120 -6.39 -0.61 -12.65
CA VAL A 120 -6.13 -0.69 -11.21
C VAL A 120 -7.45 -0.89 -10.47
N TYR A 121 -7.53 -1.99 -9.74
CA TYR A 121 -8.74 -2.42 -9.03
C TYR A 121 -8.59 -2.28 -7.52
N VAL A 122 -9.62 -1.79 -6.84
CA VAL A 122 -9.73 -1.91 -5.38
C VAL A 122 -10.51 -3.19 -5.07
N GLN A 123 -9.86 -4.15 -4.44
CA GLN A 123 -10.52 -5.37 -3.99
C GLN A 123 -11.37 -5.07 -2.76
N ALA A 124 -12.46 -5.82 -2.60
CA ALA A 124 -13.16 -5.84 -1.32
C ALA A 124 -12.16 -6.26 -0.23
N ALA A 125 -12.05 -5.46 0.82
CA ALA A 125 -11.10 -5.77 1.88
C ALA A 125 -11.37 -7.15 2.48
N PRO A 126 -10.32 -7.93 2.76
CA PRO A 126 -10.50 -9.26 3.33
C PRO A 126 -11.16 -9.14 4.71
N THR A 127 -12.23 -9.90 4.94
CA THR A 127 -12.89 -9.96 6.26
C THR A 127 -12.09 -10.79 7.27
N LYS A 128 -11.13 -11.58 6.79
CA LYS A 128 -10.16 -12.35 7.57
C LYS A 128 -8.77 -12.18 7.00
N LEU A 129 -7.81 -12.01 7.90
CA LEU A 129 -6.40 -11.85 7.55
C LEU A 129 -5.70 -13.22 7.66
N PRO A 130 -4.45 -13.36 7.16
CA PRO A 130 -3.64 -14.52 7.47
C PRO A 130 -3.62 -14.81 8.98
N LYS A 131 -3.71 -16.10 9.33
CA LYS A 131 -4.00 -16.55 10.70
C LYS A 131 -3.04 -15.97 11.75
N ASP A 132 -1.77 -15.86 11.41
CA ASP A 132 -0.72 -15.34 12.28
C ASP A 132 -0.87 -13.82 12.53
N ILE A 133 -1.21 -13.05 11.50
CA ILE A 133 -1.54 -11.62 11.63
C ILE A 133 -2.82 -11.44 12.45
N GLU A 134 -3.86 -12.22 12.14
CA GLU A 134 -5.14 -12.17 12.85
C GLU A 134 -4.96 -12.51 14.35
N ASP A 135 -4.20 -13.56 14.66
CA ASP A 135 -3.87 -13.94 16.02
C ASP A 135 -3.07 -12.84 16.74
N ALA A 136 -2.10 -12.21 16.07
CA ALA A 136 -1.28 -11.15 16.64
C ALA A 136 -2.13 -9.92 17.00
N LEU A 137 -3.03 -9.50 16.10
CA LEU A 137 -3.96 -8.40 16.33
C LEU A 137 -4.96 -8.71 17.45
N ARG A 138 -5.57 -9.90 17.45
CA ARG A 138 -6.55 -10.29 18.48
C ARG A 138 -5.95 -10.41 19.88
N LYS A 139 -4.67 -10.80 19.99
CA LYS A 139 -3.98 -11.02 21.27
C LYS A 139 -3.28 -9.75 21.80
N SER A 140 -3.15 -8.71 21.00
CA SER A 140 -2.49 -7.45 21.40
C SER A 140 -3.50 -6.37 21.80
N ASP A 141 -3.08 -5.49 22.71
CA ASP A 141 -3.80 -4.25 23.05
C ASP A 141 -3.12 -3.01 22.42
N VAL A 142 -1.89 -3.16 21.92
CA VAL A 142 -1.08 -2.10 21.32
C VAL A 142 -0.39 -2.61 20.05
N ILE A 143 -0.35 -1.78 19.01
CA ILE A 143 0.47 -1.96 17.82
C ILE A 143 1.46 -0.80 17.72
N TRP A 144 2.53 -0.95 16.95
CA TRP A 144 3.25 0.21 16.44
C TRP A 144 2.65 0.59 15.11
N VAL A 145 2.36 1.88 14.93
CA VAL A 145 1.75 2.39 13.70
C VAL A 145 2.30 3.76 13.38
N GLY A 146 2.40 4.05 12.09
CA GLY A 146 2.80 5.35 11.58
C GLY A 146 3.02 5.29 10.08
N ALA A 147 3.68 6.31 9.55
CA ALA A 147 3.89 6.47 8.12
C ALA A 147 5.27 7.09 7.86
N ASP A 148 5.67 7.12 6.59
CA ASP A 148 6.78 7.96 6.15
C ASP A 148 6.36 9.43 6.12
N VAL A 149 6.97 10.22 7.00
CA VAL A 149 6.73 11.66 7.10
C VAL A 149 8.02 12.36 6.69
N ARG A 150 7.99 13.07 5.56
CA ARG A 150 9.15 13.80 5.00
C ARG A 150 10.39 12.89 4.80
N GLY A 151 10.16 11.71 4.22
CA GLY A 151 11.22 10.75 3.90
C GLY A 151 11.80 9.99 5.11
N ARG A 152 11.13 10.08 6.28
CA ARG A 152 11.51 9.33 7.47
C ARG A 152 10.32 8.58 8.02
N ARG A 153 10.52 7.29 8.29
CA ARG A 153 9.55 6.46 8.98
C ARG A 153 9.43 6.90 10.43
N VAL A 154 8.23 7.35 10.81
CA VAL A 154 7.91 7.74 12.18
C VAL A 154 6.77 6.87 12.66
N MET A 155 6.98 6.15 13.76
CA MET A 155 6.01 5.22 14.33
C MET A 155 5.84 5.47 15.82
N ILE A 156 4.62 5.24 16.31
CA ILE A 156 4.31 5.30 17.74
C ILE A 156 3.59 4.03 18.19
N PRO A 157 3.69 3.64 19.47
CA PRO A 157 2.79 2.65 20.02
C PRO A 157 1.39 3.25 20.12
N ALA A 158 0.40 2.53 19.59
CA ALA A 158 -0.98 2.96 19.57
C ALA A 158 -1.90 1.87 20.10
N TRP A 159 -2.84 2.27 20.95
CA TRP A 159 -3.99 1.43 21.24
C TRP A 159 -4.92 1.42 20.03
N PHE A 160 -5.57 0.28 19.81
CA PHE A 160 -6.34 0.02 18.61
C PHE A 160 -7.53 -0.90 18.90
N VAL A 161 -8.46 -0.95 17.96
CA VAL A 161 -9.49 -1.98 17.86
C VAL A 161 -9.29 -2.72 16.56
N TYR A 162 -9.37 -4.05 16.60
CA TYR A 162 -9.43 -4.89 15.41
C TYR A 162 -10.81 -5.52 15.29
N LYS A 163 -11.47 -5.31 14.15
CA LYS A 163 -12.82 -5.80 13.86
C LYS A 163 -12.94 -6.00 12.34
N ASP A 164 -13.45 -7.17 11.93
CA ASP A 164 -13.79 -7.52 10.55
C ASP A 164 -12.67 -7.24 9.53
N GLY A 165 -11.43 -7.64 9.87
CA GLY A 165 -10.26 -7.45 9.02
C GLY A 165 -9.67 -6.03 9.03
N ARG A 166 -10.31 -5.08 9.71
CA ARG A 166 -9.88 -3.67 9.80
C ARG A 166 -9.29 -3.34 11.17
N ILE A 167 -8.36 -2.40 11.17
CA ILE A 167 -7.75 -1.83 12.36
C ILE A 167 -8.24 -0.39 12.51
N TYR A 168 -8.71 -0.02 13.70
CA TYR A 168 -9.16 1.32 14.01
C TYR A 168 -8.23 1.92 15.07
N VAL A 169 -7.73 3.12 14.82
CA VAL A 169 -6.91 3.87 15.78
C VAL A 169 -7.45 5.28 15.94
N LEU A 170 -7.45 5.78 17.16
CA LEU A 170 -7.71 7.20 17.43
C LEU A 170 -6.40 7.99 17.25
N SER A 171 -6.47 9.18 16.69
CA SER A 171 -5.36 10.13 16.68
C SER A 171 -5.85 11.50 17.09
N GLN A 172 -5.13 12.20 17.97
CA GLN A 172 -5.38 13.63 18.14
C GLN A 172 -5.05 14.38 16.85
N LYS A 173 -5.84 15.42 16.57
CA LYS A 173 -5.58 16.38 15.48
C LYS A 173 -4.34 17.23 15.75
N GLN A 174 -4.09 17.52 17.03
CA GLN A 174 -2.93 18.27 17.49
C GLN A 174 -2.20 17.47 18.57
N PRO A 175 -0.85 17.39 18.52
CA PRO A 175 -0.07 16.74 19.56
C PRO A 175 -0.42 17.23 20.96
N GLY A 176 -0.71 16.31 21.87
CA GLY A 176 -1.10 16.65 23.24
C GLY A 176 -0.97 15.47 24.20
N PRO A 177 -1.13 15.70 25.51
CA PRO A 177 -0.98 14.67 26.53
C PRO A 177 -2.21 13.76 26.68
N GLN A 178 -3.33 14.09 26.03
CA GLN A 178 -4.61 13.44 26.32
C GLN A 178 -4.79 12.12 25.57
N GLU A 179 -4.41 12.07 24.29
CA GLU A 179 -4.47 10.86 23.48
C GLU A 179 -3.24 10.76 22.57
N GLN A 180 -3.07 9.61 21.93
CA GLN A 180 -2.00 9.37 20.98
C GLN A 180 -2.15 10.26 19.73
N THR A 181 -1.02 10.68 19.13
CA THR A 181 -1.01 11.39 17.85
C THR A 181 -0.24 10.55 16.84
N ILE A 182 -0.98 9.95 15.90
CA ILE A 182 -0.42 9.02 14.93
C ILE A 182 0.23 9.83 13.80
N PRO A 183 1.53 9.64 13.52
CA PRO A 183 2.21 10.35 12.43
C PRO A 183 1.58 10.08 11.07
N GLY A 184 1.38 11.12 10.26
CA GLY A 184 0.87 11.02 8.88
C GLY A 184 -0.65 11.03 8.72
N VAL A 185 -1.42 11.11 9.81
CA VAL A 185 -2.89 11.18 9.71
C VAL A 185 -3.34 12.39 8.89
N GLY A 186 -4.19 12.14 7.90
CA GLY A 186 -4.70 13.16 6.96
C GLY A 186 -3.79 13.46 5.76
N GLU A 187 -2.56 12.96 5.76
CA GLU A 187 -1.57 13.25 4.70
C GLU A 187 -1.03 11.97 4.02
N ALA A 188 -0.73 10.94 4.81
CA ALA A 188 -0.13 9.72 4.31
C ALA A 188 -1.15 8.84 3.57
N LYS A 189 -0.70 8.27 2.46
CA LYS A 189 -1.47 7.34 1.62
C LYS A 189 -1.23 5.88 1.99
N GLU A 190 -0.24 5.62 2.83
CA GLU A 190 0.14 4.31 3.34
C GLU A 190 0.55 4.46 4.80
N PHE A 191 0.13 3.50 5.62
CA PHE A 191 0.63 3.34 6.97
C PHE A 191 1.34 2.01 7.11
N VAL A 192 2.38 1.96 7.94
CA VAL A 192 3.00 0.71 8.35
C VAL A 192 2.51 0.32 9.73
N VAL A 193 2.12 -0.93 9.88
CA VAL A 193 1.66 -1.54 11.13
C VAL A 193 2.63 -2.64 11.52
N VAL A 194 3.11 -2.58 12.76
CA VAL A 194 3.91 -3.64 13.37
C VAL A 194 3.19 -4.18 14.59
N THR A 195 2.88 -5.47 14.53
CA THR A 195 2.23 -6.20 15.62
C THR A 195 3.26 -6.73 16.61
N ARG A 196 2.88 -6.83 17.89
CA ARG A 196 3.74 -7.39 18.95
C ARG A 196 3.44 -8.87 19.17
N ARG A 197 4.46 -9.69 19.44
CA ARG A 197 4.24 -11.03 20.01
C ARG A 197 3.93 -10.91 21.50
N LYS A 198 2.72 -11.28 21.93
CA LYS A 198 2.38 -11.31 23.36
C LYS A 198 3.32 -12.25 24.13
N GLY A 199 3.92 -11.76 25.22
CA GLY A 199 4.82 -12.55 26.08
C GLY A 199 6.27 -12.65 25.58
N ARG A 200 6.64 -11.97 24.49
CA ARG A 200 8.03 -11.80 24.03
C ARG A 200 8.25 -10.33 23.66
N ASP A 201 9.45 -9.81 23.89
CA ASP A 201 9.82 -8.46 23.46
C ASP A 201 10.32 -8.43 22.02
N THR A 202 9.57 -9.07 21.12
CA THR A 202 9.87 -9.13 19.68
C THR A 202 8.64 -8.78 18.85
N SER A 203 8.86 -8.19 17.68
CA SER A 203 7.80 -7.99 16.68
C SER A 203 7.25 -9.34 16.21
N ALA A 204 5.95 -9.37 15.89
CA ALA A 204 5.29 -10.55 15.32
C ALA A 204 5.33 -10.49 13.80
N GLN A 205 4.79 -9.41 13.24
CA GLN A 205 4.70 -9.14 11.81
C GLN A 205 4.70 -7.64 11.55
N GLU A 206 5.22 -7.26 10.38
CA GLU A 206 5.15 -5.92 9.81
C GLU A 206 4.40 -5.99 8.48
N PHE A 207 3.47 -5.08 8.25
CA PHE A 207 2.72 -4.97 7.00
C PHE A 207 2.26 -3.53 6.77
N THR A 208 2.01 -3.18 5.51
CA THR A 208 1.47 -1.87 5.16
C THR A 208 -0.06 -1.91 5.17
N ALA A 209 -0.70 -0.75 5.18
CA ALA A 209 -2.14 -0.62 5.25
C ALA A 209 -2.64 0.64 4.55
N ALA A 210 -3.76 0.51 3.84
CA ALA A 210 -4.46 1.63 3.23
C ALA A 210 -5.28 2.40 4.29
N PRO A 211 -5.05 3.71 4.45
CA PRO A 211 -5.76 4.54 5.42
C PRO A 211 -7.09 5.10 4.89
N ARG A 212 -8.05 5.26 5.80
CA ARG A 212 -9.28 6.01 5.57
C ARG A 212 -9.71 6.73 6.84
N LEU A 213 -9.98 8.03 6.75
CA LEU A 213 -10.58 8.79 7.84
C LEU A 213 -12.07 8.49 7.91
N LEU A 214 -12.56 8.20 9.11
CA LEU A 214 -13.97 7.95 9.35
C LEU A 214 -14.71 9.24 9.67
N GLU A 215 -15.96 9.33 9.20
CA GLU A 215 -16.84 10.47 9.49
C GLU A 215 -18.27 10.02 9.87
N GLY A 216 -19.08 10.92 10.44
CA GLY A 216 -20.50 10.66 10.69
C GLY A 216 -20.77 9.38 11.50
N ALA A 217 -21.63 8.49 10.98
CA ALA A 217 -22.09 7.31 11.72
C ALA A 217 -21.00 6.24 11.95
N GLU A 218 -20.10 6.04 10.98
CA GLU A 218 -18.99 5.10 11.11
C GLU A 218 -17.96 5.58 12.14
N TRP A 219 -17.73 6.89 12.22
CA TRP A 219 -16.90 7.47 13.27
C TRP A 219 -17.49 7.18 14.65
N GLU A 220 -18.80 7.37 14.84
CA GLU A 220 -19.48 7.10 16.11
C GLU A 220 -19.42 5.63 16.51
N GLU A 221 -19.55 4.70 15.55
CA GLU A 221 -19.42 3.27 15.82
C GLU A 221 -18.01 2.91 16.26
N ALA A 222 -17.00 3.35 15.50
CA ALA A 222 -15.61 3.08 15.83
C ALA A 222 -15.21 3.73 17.16
N ALA A 223 -15.69 4.95 17.44
CA ALA A 223 -15.45 5.65 18.70
C ALA A 223 -15.97 4.85 19.90
N ARG A 224 -17.18 4.28 19.81
CA ARG A 224 -17.73 3.41 20.87
C ARG A 224 -16.83 2.20 21.13
N ALA A 225 -16.44 1.50 20.07
CA ALA A 225 -15.58 0.32 20.21
C ALA A 225 -14.20 0.68 20.82
N LEU A 226 -13.62 1.79 20.37
CA LEU A 226 -12.33 2.32 20.84
C LEU A 226 -12.39 2.71 22.33
N VAL A 227 -13.46 3.38 22.75
CA VAL A 227 -13.64 3.82 24.15
C VAL A 227 -13.82 2.64 25.10
N ASP A 228 -14.44 1.56 24.64
CA ASP A 228 -14.65 0.34 25.43
C ASP A 228 -13.37 -0.48 25.57
N LYS A 229 -12.52 -0.46 24.54
CA LYS A 229 -11.21 -1.15 24.56
C LYS A 229 -10.17 -0.40 25.41
N ARG A 230 -10.38 0.90 25.67
CA ARG A 230 -9.46 1.74 26.45
C ARG A 230 -9.40 1.32 27.92
N LYS A 231 -8.35 0.60 28.30
CA LYS A 231 -8.14 0.09 29.67
C LYS A 231 -7.97 1.19 30.74
N SER A 232 -7.36 2.33 30.38
CA SER A 232 -7.06 3.44 31.30
C SER A 232 -7.96 4.66 31.06
N ARG A 233 -9.25 4.44 30.76
CA ARG A 233 -10.20 5.54 30.52
C ARG A 233 -10.44 6.37 31.79
N ALA A 234 -10.33 7.69 31.67
CA ALA A 234 -10.79 8.63 32.68
C ALA A 234 -12.25 9.00 32.43
N GLY A 235 -13.13 8.67 33.39
CA GLY A 235 -14.55 9.01 33.33
C GLY A 235 -15.42 8.02 32.54
N ALA A 236 -16.67 8.44 32.30
CA ALA A 236 -17.65 7.62 31.59
C ALA A 236 -17.31 7.50 30.09
N PRO A 237 -17.74 6.41 29.40
CA PRO A 237 -17.55 6.24 27.96
C PRO A 237 -17.99 7.47 27.15
N ALA A 238 -19.18 8.01 27.45
CA ALA A 238 -19.78 9.12 26.73
C ALA A 238 -19.00 10.45 26.86
N GLU A 239 -18.32 10.66 27.99
CA GLU A 239 -17.49 11.86 28.19
C GLU A 239 -16.24 11.80 27.31
N SER A 240 -15.64 10.62 27.17
CA SER A 240 -14.47 10.40 26.31
C SER A 240 -14.83 10.58 24.83
N THR A 241 -15.90 9.93 24.36
CA THR A 241 -16.36 10.10 22.96
C THR A 241 -16.77 11.54 22.67
N GLY A 242 -17.42 12.22 23.62
CA GLY A 242 -17.75 13.64 23.51
C GLY A 242 -16.53 14.55 23.31
N ARG A 243 -15.43 14.30 24.05
CA ARG A 243 -14.16 15.03 23.83
C ARG A 243 -13.56 14.75 22.45
N TRP A 244 -13.63 13.52 21.98
CA TRP A 244 -12.97 13.11 20.74
C TRP A 244 -13.55 13.78 19.49
N ARG A 245 -14.87 14.01 19.43
CA ARG A 245 -15.57 14.51 18.23
C ARG A 245 -14.99 15.80 17.63
N GLY A 246 -14.35 16.65 18.44
CA GLY A 246 -13.70 17.88 17.98
C GLY A 246 -12.16 17.85 17.99
N THR A 247 -11.55 16.90 18.69
CA THR A 247 -10.11 16.91 19.01
C THR A 247 -9.33 15.77 18.37
N CYS A 248 -10.04 14.73 17.90
CA CYS A 248 -9.44 13.51 17.40
C CYS A 248 -10.08 13.07 16.09
N ASP A 249 -9.28 12.39 15.28
CA ASP A 249 -9.71 11.63 14.12
C ASP A 249 -9.67 10.13 14.45
N ILE A 250 -10.51 9.35 13.76
CA ILE A 250 -10.42 7.89 13.76
C ILE A 250 -9.96 7.46 12.39
N LEU A 251 -8.83 6.76 12.37
CA LEU A 251 -8.25 6.17 11.18
C LEU A 251 -8.64 4.70 11.12
N GLU A 252 -9.36 4.33 10.07
CA GLU A 252 -9.50 2.94 9.64
C GLU A 252 -8.29 2.58 8.76
N LEU A 253 -7.65 1.47 9.09
CA LEU A 253 -6.51 0.90 8.38
C LEU A 253 -6.91 -0.45 7.82
N THR A 254 -6.66 -0.60 6.52
CA THR A 254 -6.93 -1.83 5.77
C THR A 254 -5.61 -2.53 5.51
N PRO A 255 -5.31 -3.65 6.19
CA PRO A 255 -4.05 -4.35 6.01
C PRO A 255 -3.84 -4.74 4.54
N ASN A 256 -2.71 -4.31 3.99
CA ASN A 256 -2.24 -4.68 2.67
C ASN A 256 -1.46 -5.98 2.77
N VAL A 257 -2.20 -7.06 3.00
CA VAL A 257 -1.66 -8.41 3.12
C VAL A 257 -2.38 -9.29 2.13
N PRO A 258 -1.67 -10.19 1.42
CA PRO A 258 -2.31 -11.12 0.52
C PRO A 258 -3.40 -11.89 1.25
N ALA A 259 -4.63 -11.81 0.75
CA ALA A 259 -5.67 -12.72 1.21
C ALA A 259 -5.21 -14.16 0.93
N LEU A 260 -5.32 -15.05 1.92
CA LEU A 260 -5.18 -16.47 1.65
C LEU A 260 -6.33 -16.86 0.72
N VAL A 261 -5.97 -17.33 -0.48
CA VAL A 261 -6.90 -18.00 -1.39
C VAL A 261 -7.33 -19.32 -0.77
#